data_AF-A0A353NS11-F1
#
_entry.id   AF-A0A353NS11-F1
#
_cell.length_a   1.000
_cell.length_b   1.000
_cell.length_c   1.000
_cell.angle_alpha   90.00
_cell.angle_beta   90.00
_cell.angle_gamma   90.00
#
_symmetry.space_group_name_H-M   'P 1'
#
loop_
_entity.id
_entity.type
_entity.pdbx_description
1 polymer ?
#
loop_
_entity_poly.entity_id
_entity_poly.type
_entity_poly.pdbx_seq_one_letter_code
_entity_poly.pdbx_strand_id
1 'polypeptide(L)'
;VFKSGPHKDMLSASRPITAEEEEIMQGITDDIYDQFLDAVVEGRGLPKEEVRQLADGRVYSGNQAKEVGLVDELGGQREAIELAAQLGGIEGEPEIVEYSRTPGVFDILRNVQLFTPNPFDSLPTYTTIKY
;
A
#
# COMPACT_ATOMS: atom_id res chain seq x y z
N VAL A 1 18.81 22.21 24.88
CA VAL A 1 18.89 20.81 24.40
C VAL A 1 20.36 20.48 24.20
N PHE A 2 20.87 19.40 24.79
CA PHE A 2 22.23 18.92 24.51
C PHE A 2 22.15 17.86 23.42
N LYS A 3 22.92 18.03 22.34
CA LYS A 3 22.93 17.13 21.18
C LYS A 3 24.34 17.00 20.62
N SER A 4 24.64 15.82 20.05
CA SER A 4 25.97 15.52 19.48
C SER A 4 26.13 15.93 18.01
N GLY A 5 25.12 16.57 17.42
CA GLY A 5 25.15 17.09 16.04
C GLY A 5 23.99 18.05 15.80
N PRO A 6 24.12 18.96 14.81
CA PRO A 6 23.18 20.06 14.61
C PRO A 6 21.74 19.58 14.32
N HIS A 7 21.57 18.52 13.55
CA HIS A 7 20.26 18.04 13.08
C HIS A 7 19.73 16.80 13.82
N LYS A 8 20.38 16.38 14.91
CA LYS A 8 20.01 15.16 15.67
C LYS A 8 18.72 15.28 16.48
N ASP A 9 18.13 16.47 16.52
CA ASP A 9 16.83 16.78 17.09
C ASP A 9 15.91 17.45 16.04
N MET A 10 16.21 17.29 14.74
CA MET A 10 15.35 17.76 13.65
C MET A 10 13.96 17.15 13.78
N LEU A 11 12.91 17.91 13.41
CA LEU A 11 11.49 17.59 13.63
C LEU A 11 11.05 17.51 15.11
N SER A 12 11.88 17.95 16.07
CA SER A 12 11.44 18.04 17.46
C SER A 12 10.30 19.04 17.62
N ALA A 13 9.19 18.60 18.23
CA ALA A 13 8.06 19.48 18.58
C ALA A 13 8.39 20.55 19.63
N SER A 14 9.59 20.50 20.23
CA SER A 14 10.01 21.41 21.31
C SER A 14 10.63 22.73 20.83
N ARG A 15 10.87 22.89 19.52
CA ARG A 15 11.40 24.12 18.91
C ARG A 15 10.93 24.27 17.46
N PRO A 16 11.00 25.48 16.88
CA PRO A 16 10.77 25.66 15.44
C PRO A 16 11.79 24.91 14.58
N ILE A 17 11.36 24.52 13.38
CA ILE A 17 12.24 24.02 12.32
C ILE A 17 13.09 25.18 11.77
N THR A 18 14.33 24.90 11.39
CA THR A 18 15.20 25.86 10.71
C THR A 18 15.07 25.75 9.19
N ALA A 19 15.47 26.79 8.44
CA ALA A 19 15.41 26.75 6.97
C ALA A 19 16.28 25.63 6.37
N GLU A 20 17.44 25.34 6.96
CA GLU A 20 18.30 24.22 6.54
C GLU A 20 17.62 22.86 6.78
N GLU A 21 16.96 22.68 7.92
CA GLU A 21 16.21 21.46 8.23
C GLU A 21 14.97 21.29 7.33
N GLU A 22 14.31 22.40 6.97
CA GLU A 22 13.20 22.40 6.02
C GLU A 22 13.68 21.96 4.63
N GLU A 23 14.81 22.47 4.14
CA GLU A 23 15.40 22.07 2.87
C GLU A 23 15.79 20.58 2.85
N ILE A 24 16.38 20.07 3.94
CA ILE A 24 16.69 18.64 4.08
C ILE A 24 15.42 17.80 3.99
N MET A 25 14.36 18.19 4.70
CA MET A 25 13.11 17.44 4.71
C MET A 25 12.39 17.54 3.36
N GLN A 26 12.41 18.70 2.72
CA GLN A 26 11.83 18.90 1.39
C GLN A 26 12.55 18.02 0.36
N GLY A 27 13.88 17.93 0.40
CA GLY A 27 14.65 17.05 -0.48
C GLY A 27 14.25 15.58 -0.31
N ILE A 28 14.07 15.11 0.94
CA ILE A 28 13.59 13.75 1.21
C ILE A 28 12.17 13.54 0.65
N THR A 29 11.28 14.53 0.81
CA THR A 29 9.93 14.48 0.28
C THR A 29 9.92 14.43 -1.25
N ASP A 30 10.74 15.25 -1.90
CA ASP A 30 10.86 15.30 -3.37
C ASP A 30 11.41 13.98 -3.92
N ASP A 31 12.42 13.38 -3.27
CA ASP A 31 12.98 12.08 -3.65
C ASP A 31 11.94 10.96 -3.57
N ILE A 32 11.07 10.97 -2.55
CA ILE A 32 9.97 9.99 -2.42
C ILE A 32 8.88 10.27 -3.45
N TYR A 33 8.57 11.54 -3.69
CA TYR A 33 7.58 11.96 -4.67
C TYR A 33 7.97 11.54 -6.09
N ASP A 34 9.24 11.73 -6.47
CA ASP A 34 9.72 11.34 -7.79
C ASP A 34 9.71 9.81 -7.98
N GLN A 35 10.01 9.02 -6.93
CA GLN A 35 9.84 7.56 -6.97
C GLN A 35 8.38 7.15 -7.20
N PHE A 36 7.43 7.86 -6.56
CA PHE A 36 6.01 7.63 -6.79
C PHE A 36 5.62 7.95 -8.23
N LEU A 37 6.07 9.10 -8.77
CA LEU A 37 5.80 9.49 -10.16
C LEU A 37 6.33 8.44 -11.14
N ASP A 38 7.56 7.98 -10.95
CA ASP A 38 8.19 6.99 -11.83
C ASP A 38 7.43 5.66 -11.83
N ALA A 39 6.98 5.20 -10.66
CA ALA A 39 6.16 3.99 -10.57
C ALA A 39 4.81 4.12 -11.30
N VAL A 40 4.17 5.29 -11.24
CA VAL A 40 2.91 5.56 -11.95
C VAL A 40 3.13 5.68 -13.46
N VAL A 41 4.21 6.35 -13.89
CA VAL A 41 4.59 6.43 -15.30
C VAL A 41 4.81 5.04 -15.88
N GLU A 42 5.58 4.19 -15.19
CA GLU A 42 5.84 2.82 -15.62
C GLU A 42 4.54 1.98 -15.65
N GLY A 43 3.74 2.05 -14.59
CA GLY A 43 2.52 1.24 -14.46
C GLY A 43 1.37 1.66 -15.36
N ARG A 44 1.26 2.95 -15.71
CA ARG A 44 0.14 3.49 -16.51
C ARG A 44 0.54 3.84 -17.94
N GLY A 45 1.83 3.92 -18.25
CA GLY A 45 2.34 4.36 -19.55
C GLY A 45 2.01 5.83 -19.86
N LEU A 46 1.72 6.65 -18.84
CA LEU A 46 1.39 8.06 -18.99
C LEU A 46 2.66 8.91 -19.07
N PRO A 47 2.66 10.04 -19.82
CA PRO A 47 3.77 10.98 -19.81
C PRO A 47 4.03 11.53 -18.40
N LYS A 48 5.30 11.62 -17.97
CA LYS A 48 5.67 12.12 -16.63
C LYS A 48 5.08 13.49 -16.30
N GLU A 49 4.96 14.36 -17.30
CA GLU A 49 4.35 15.69 -17.15
C GLU A 49 2.85 15.60 -16.80
N GLU A 50 2.12 14.67 -17.42
CA GLU A 50 0.71 14.45 -17.13
C GLU A 50 0.53 13.87 -15.72
N VAL A 51 1.35 12.87 -15.36
CA VAL A 51 1.33 12.29 -14.01
C VAL A 51 1.61 13.36 -12.96
N ARG A 52 2.55 14.28 -13.19
CA ARG A 52 2.87 15.38 -12.26
C ARG A 52 1.69 16.33 -12.06
N GLN A 53 0.90 16.60 -13.11
CA GLN A 53 -0.32 17.42 -13.01
C GLN A 53 -1.45 16.71 -12.24
N LEU A 54 -1.50 15.38 -12.30
CA LEU A 54 -2.46 14.57 -11.57
C LEU A 54 -2.05 14.36 -10.10
N ALA A 55 -0.75 14.27 -9.81
CA ALA A 55 -0.19 13.95 -8.50
C ALA A 55 0.07 15.20 -7.64
N ASP A 56 -0.95 16.00 -7.37
CA ASP A 56 -0.91 17.19 -6.50
C ASP A 56 -1.36 16.93 -5.06
N GLY A 57 -1.63 15.66 -4.72
CA GLY A 57 -2.06 15.22 -3.38
C GLY A 57 -3.58 15.17 -3.17
N ARG A 58 -4.40 15.51 -4.18
CA ARG A 58 -5.85 15.38 -4.09
C ARG A 58 -6.32 13.93 -4.23
N VAL A 59 -7.56 13.68 -3.81
CA VAL A 59 -8.25 12.40 -3.98
C VAL A 59 -9.11 12.42 -5.24
N TYR A 60 -9.14 11.30 -5.96
CA TYR A 60 -10.00 11.06 -7.12
C TYR A 60 -11.10 10.04 -6.78
N SER A 61 -12.32 10.29 -7.23
CA SER A 61 -13.35 9.23 -7.30
C SER A 61 -12.99 8.22 -8.40
N GLY A 62 -13.55 7.00 -8.34
CA GLY A 62 -13.30 5.99 -9.38
C GLY A 62 -13.60 6.50 -10.79
N ASN A 63 -14.71 7.22 -10.98
CA ASN A 63 -15.07 7.80 -12.28
C ASN A 63 -14.00 8.77 -12.80
N GLN A 64 -13.52 9.68 -11.94
CA GLN A 64 -12.49 10.64 -12.33
C GLN A 64 -11.16 9.93 -12.59
N ALA A 65 -10.80 8.95 -11.76
CA ALA A 65 -9.59 8.16 -11.95
C ALA A 65 -9.60 7.41 -13.29
N LYS A 66 -10.76 6.89 -13.72
CA LYS A 66 -10.90 6.26 -15.03
C LYS A 66 -10.78 7.28 -16.17
N GLU A 67 -11.39 8.45 -16.02
CA GLU A 67 -11.32 9.54 -17.01
C GLU A 67 -9.88 10.01 -17.26
N VAL A 68 -9.07 10.11 -16.20
CA VAL A 68 -7.66 10.52 -16.27
C VAL A 68 -6.68 9.34 -16.42
N GLY A 69 -7.18 8.13 -16.68
CA GLY A 69 -6.34 6.96 -16.96
C GLY A 69 -5.53 6.41 -15.77
N LEU A 70 -5.88 6.76 -14.53
CA LEU A 70 -5.28 6.19 -13.31
C LEU A 70 -5.80 4.79 -12.99
N VAL A 71 -6.96 4.40 -13.50
CA VAL A 71 -7.50 3.03 -13.44
C VAL A 71 -8.01 2.60 -14.82
N ASP A 72 -8.04 1.29 -15.06
CA ASP A 72 -8.46 0.74 -16.35
C ASP A 72 -9.99 0.61 -16.44
N GLU A 73 -10.61 0.06 -15.39
CA GLU A 73 -12.02 -0.29 -15.38
C GLU A 73 -12.71 0.03 -14.05
N LEU A 74 -14.04 0.17 -14.10
CA LEU A 74 -14.89 0.33 -12.92
C LEU A 74 -15.63 -0.97 -12.66
N GLY A 75 -15.56 -1.45 -11.43
CA GLY A 75 -16.22 -2.69 -11.02
C GLY A 75 -16.00 -2.98 -9.54
N GLY A 76 -16.72 -3.98 -9.04
CA GLY A 76 -16.49 -4.54 -7.72
C GLY A 76 -15.49 -5.70 -7.77
N GLN A 77 -15.38 -6.41 -6.65
CA GLN A 77 -14.49 -7.56 -6.52
C GLN A 77 -14.81 -8.67 -7.53
N ARG A 78 -16.11 -8.93 -7.79
CA ARG A 78 -16.54 -9.98 -8.72
C ARG A 78 -16.06 -9.68 -10.14
N GLU A 79 -16.26 -8.45 -10.62
CA GLU A 79 -15.82 -8.03 -11.95
C GLU A 79 -14.29 -8.09 -12.07
N ALA A 80 -13.56 -7.75 -11.00
CA ALA A 80 -12.10 -7.87 -10.97
C ALA A 80 -11.63 -9.33 -11.06
N ILE A 81 -12.30 -10.25 -10.38
CA ILE A 81 -12.00 -11.69 -10.42
C ILE A 81 -12.27 -12.26 -11.81
N GLU A 82 -13.43 -11.93 -12.40
CA GLU A 82 -13.80 -12.38 -13.74
C GLU A 82 -12.78 -11.88 -14.78
N LEU A 83 -12.37 -10.61 -14.70
CA LEU A 83 -11.35 -10.04 -15.59
C LEU A 83 -9.98 -10.71 -15.39
N ALA A 84 -9.56 -10.93 -14.14
CA ALA A 84 -8.31 -11.62 -13.85
C ALA A 84 -8.31 -13.07 -14.36
N ALA A 85 -9.43 -13.80 -14.23
CA ALA A 85 -9.59 -15.14 -14.75
C ALA A 85 -9.48 -15.17 -16.28
N GLN A 86 -10.11 -14.20 -16.96
CA GLN A 86 -10.01 -14.06 -18.42
C GLN A 86 -8.57 -13.76 -18.86
N LEU A 87 -7.89 -12.81 -18.22
CA LEU A 87 -6.49 -12.46 -18.52
C LEU A 87 -5.52 -13.62 -18.23
N GLY A 88 -5.83 -14.43 -17.21
CA GLY A 88 -5.07 -15.62 -16.84
C GLY A 88 -5.38 -16.88 -17.67
N GLY A 89 -6.36 -16.82 -18.57
CA GLY A 89 -6.76 -17.96 -19.41
C GLY A 89 -7.48 -19.08 -18.65
N ILE A 90 -8.18 -18.76 -17.56
CA ILE A 90 -8.99 -19.72 -16.81
C ILE A 90 -10.33 -19.92 -17.55
N GLU A 91 -10.66 -21.17 -17.85
CA GLU A 91 -11.95 -21.53 -18.44
C GLU A 91 -12.97 -21.87 -17.35
N GLY A 92 -14.17 -21.29 -17.44
CA GLY A 92 -15.24 -21.52 -16.48
C GLY A 92 -15.11 -20.67 -15.21
N GLU A 93 -15.71 -21.15 -14.13
CA GLU A 93 -15.70 -20.44 -12.85
C GLU A 93 -14.34 -20.59 -12.15
N PRO A 94 -13.62 -19.49 -11.85
CA PRO A 94 -12.34 -19.57 -11.18
C PRO A 94 -12.50 -20.03 -9.73
N GLU A 95 -11.63 -20.94 -9.28
CA GLU A 95 -11.51 -21.28 -7.87
C GLU A 95 -10.77 -20.15 -7.13
N ILE A 96 -11.41 -19.58 -6.11
CA ILE A 96 -10.84 -18.49 -5.31
C ILE A 96 -10.34 -19.05 -3.98
N VAL A 97 -9.06 -18.85 -3.72
CA VAL A 97 -8.40 -19.28 -2.49
C VAL A 97 -8.11 -18.04 -1.64
N GLU A 98 -8.74 -17.96 -0.48
CA GLU A 98 -8.44 -16.90 0.49
C GLU A 98 -7.47 -17.43 1.55
N TYR A 99 -6.33 -16.78 1.66
CA TYR A 99 -5.37 -17.05 2.72
C TYR A 99 -5.79 -16.29 3.98
N SER A 100 -6.43 -16.99 4.92
CA SER A 100 -6.75 -16.45 6.23
C SER A 100 -5.89 -17.12 7.30
N ARG A 101 -5.49 -16.38 8.34
CA ARG A 101 -4.94 -17.02 9.54
C ARG A 101 -6.12 -17.47 10.40
N THR A 102 -6.52 -18.73 10.29
CA THR A 102 -7.48 -19.31 11.22
C THR A 102 -6.73 -19.66 12.52
N PRO A 103 -7.06 -19.05 13.68
CA PRO A 103 -6.40 -19.42 14.93
C PRO A 103 -6.62 -20.91 15.19
N GLY A 104 -5.54 -21.66 15.44
CA GLY A 104 -5.65 -23.07 15.75
C GLY A 104 -6.39 -23.30 17.07
N VAL A 105 -6.86 -24.52 17.32
CA VAL A 105 -7.47 -24.90 18.62
C VAL A 105 -6.52 -24.61 19.79
N PHE A 106 -5.21 -24.72 19.54
CA PHE A 106 -4.15 -24.37 20.46
C PHE A 106 -4.00 -22.86 20.67
N ASP A 107 -4.30 -22.00 19.68
CA ASP A 107 -4.32 -20.54 19.82
C ASP A 107 -5.52 -20.08 20.65
N ILE A 108 -6.67 -20.73 20.48
CA ILE A 108 -7.87 -20.48 21.28
C ILE A 108 -7.65 -20.91 22.74
N LEU A 109 -7.04 -22.08 22.97
CA LEU A 109 -6.74 -22.60 24.31
C LEU A 109 -5.63 -21.81 25.01
N ARG A 110 -4.61 -21.35 24.27
CA ARG A 110 -3.46 -20.59 24.79
C ARG A 110 -3.79 -19.12 25.06
N ASN A 111 -4.71 -18.50 24.31
CA ASN A 111 -5.20 -17.15 24.62
C ASN A 111 -5.94 -17.09 25.98
N VAL A 112 -6.36 -18.22 26.53
CA VAL A 112 -6.95 -18.33 27.87
C VAL A 112 -5.87 -18.42 28.97
N GLN A 113 -4.60 -18.69 28.64
CA GLN A 113 -3.49 -18.81 29.62
C GLN A 113 -2.11 -18.43 29.02
N LEU A 114 -1.64 -17.23 29.39
CA LEU A 114 -0.25 -16.71 29.41
C LEU A 114 0.43 -16.32 28.07
N PHE A 115 0.70 -15.01 27.99
CA PHE A 115 1.43 -14.28 26.94
C PHE A 115 2.88 -14.77 26.76
N THR A 116 3.13 -15.66 25.79
CA THR A 116 4.46 -15.81 25.18
C THR A 116 4.34 -16.04 23.67
N PRO A 117 5.11 -15.31 22.83
CA PRO A 117 5.08 -15.47 21.37
C PRO A 117 5.74 -16.78 20.92
N ASN A 118 5.16 -17.46 19.94
CA ASN A 118 5.62 -18.75 19.40
C ASN A 118 6.28 -18.55 18.02
N PRO A 119 7.49 -19.06 17.77
CA PRO A 119 8.20 -18.90 16.49
C PRO A 119 7.52 -19.55 15.27
N PHE A 120 6.43 -20.31 15.46
CA PHE A 120 5.70 -20.99 14.38
C PHE A 120 4.38 -20.31 13.95
N ASP A 121 4.07 -19.11 14.44
CA ASP A 121 2.89 -18.30 14.07
C ASP A 121 2.93 -17.79 12.59
N SER A 122 3.84 -18.30 11.75
CA SER A 122 4.15 -17.77 10.41
C SER A 122 3.64 -18.62 9.23
N LEU A 123 3.00 -19.78 9.46
CA LEU A 123 2.50 -20.62 8.37
C LEU A 123 1.06 -20.24 7.99
N PRO A 124 0.78 -19.87 6.72
CA PRO A 124 -0.57 -19.51 6.29
C PRO A 124 -1.49 -20.73 6.22
N THR A 125 -2.72 -20.62 6.75
CA THR A 125 -3.83 -21.53 6.42
C THR A 125 -4.63 -20.94 5.25
N TYR A 126 -5.38 -21.77 4.52
CA TYR A 126 -6.18 -21.33 3.36
C TYR A 126 -7.60 -21.87 3.45
N THR A 127 -8.57 -21.10 2.94
CA THR A 127 -9.96 -21.51 2.77
C THR A 127 -10.37 -21.24 1.33
N THR A 128 -10.87 -22.26 0.64
CA THR A 128 -11.44 -22.09 -0.69
C THR A 128 -12.84 -21.50 -0.55
N ILE A 129 -13.10 -20.37 -1.22
CA ILE A 129 -14.42 -19.76 -1.32
C ILE A 129 -14.93 -20.00 -2.75
N LYS A 130 -16.13 -20.59 -2.85
CA LYS A 130 -16.87 -20.66 -4.12
C LYS A 130 -17.89 -19.52 -4.11
N TYR A 131 -17.87 -18.68 -5.14
CA TYR A 131 -18.87 -17.64 -5.36
C TYR A 131 -19.94 -18.13 -6.33
#